data_AF-A0A258IH80-F1
#
_entry.id   AF-A0A258IH80-F1
#
_cell.length_a   1.000
_cell.length_b   1.000
_cell.length_c   1.000
_cell.angle_alpha   90.00
_cell.angle_beta   90.00
_cell.angle_gamma   90.00
#
_symmetry.space_group_name_H-M   'P 1'
#
loop_
_entity.id
_entity.type
_entity.pdbx_description
1 polymer ?
#
loop_
_entity_poly.entity_id
_entity_poly.type
_entity_poly.pdbx_seq_one_letter_code
_entity_poly.pdbx_strand_id
1 'polypeptide(L)'
;MLRLFTAIAVPPEIGQGLLSRQHGIEHARWRPLEAFHITLKFIGDVQEPVAAELDEALAAIEAPALDLELAGVGHFGEGADIHAVWAGVDESPDLRRLAKANERAAREVGLKPEARL
;
A
#
# COMPACT_ATOMS: atom_id res chain seq x y z
N MET A 1 19.93 4.97 4.79
CA MET A 1 18.68 5.48 4.17
C MET A 1 17.68 4.34 4.14
N LEU A 2 16.48 4.59 4.67
CA LEU A 2 15.39 3.63 4.70
C LEU A 2 14.44 3.94 3.56
N ARG A 3 14.03 2.93 2.79
CA ARG A 3 12.96 3.09 1.79
C ARG A 3 11.64 2.67 2.39
N LEU A 4 10.74 3.62 2.62
CA LEU A 4 9.51 3.40 3.37
C LEU A 4 8.26 3.53 2.51
N PHE A 5 7.20 2.88 2.99
CA PHE A 5 5.81 3.07 2.61
C PHE A 5 4.94 2.69 3.81
N THR A 6 3.70 3.18 3.84
CA THR A 6 2.70 2.74 4.82
C THR A 6 1.63 1.90 4.14
N ALA A 7 1.11 0.91 4.87
CA ALA A 7 0.12 -0.01 4.34
C ALA A 7 -0.71 -0.65 5.46
N ILE A 8 -1.85 -1.21 5.07
CA ILE A 8 -2.62 -2.12 5.90
C ILE A 8 -2.19 -3.55 5.53
N ALA A 9 -1.84 -4.35 6.54
CA ALA A 9 -1.57 -5.77 6.32
C ALA A 9 -2.86 -6.50 5.92
N VAL A 10 -2.79 -7.37 4.90
CA VAL A 10 -3.93 -8.23 4.55
C VAL A 10 -3.93 -9.43 5.49
N PRO A 11 -5.03 -9.73 6.20
CA PRO A 11 -5.12 -10.90 7.05
C PRO A 11 -4.84 -12.19 6.25
N PRO A 12 -4.05 -13.15 6.79
CA PRO A 12 -3.68 -14.37 6.09
C PRO A 12 -4.87 -15.13 5.47
N GLU A 13 -5.99 -15.19 6.18
CA GLU A 13 -7.24 -15.83 5.76
C GLU A 13 -7.84 -15.20 4.49
N ILE A 14 -7.68 -13.89 4.31
CA ILE A 14 -8.11 -13.17 3.11
C ILE A 14 -7.07 -13.37 2.00
N GLY A 15 -5.78 -13.25 2.32
CA GLY A 15 -4.69 -13.38 1.36
C GLY A 15 -4.55 -14.80 0.77
N GLN A 16 -4.97 -15.84 1.48
CA GLN A 16 -4.95 -17.23 1.00
C GLN A 16 -5.76 -17.40 -0.29
N GLY A 17 -6.86 -16.66 -0.44
CA GLY A 17 -7.64 -16.62 -1.66
C GLY A 17 -6.83 -16.10 -2.86
N LEU A 18 -5.98 -15.10 -2.63
CA LEU A 18 -5.13 -14.52 -3.67
C LEU A 18 -4.00 -15.47 -4.10
N LEU A 19 -3.40 -16.23 -3.17
CA LEU A 19 -2.35 -17.21 -3.49
C LEU A 19 -2.82 -18.21 -4.56
N SER A 20 -4.05 -18.72 -4.43
CA SER A 20 -4.61 -19.67 -5.40
C SER A 20 -4.79 -19.11 -6.81
N ARG A 21 -4.78 -17.78 -6.97
CA ARG A 21 -4.96 -17.05 -8.24
C ARG A 21 -3.64 -16.61 -8.87
N GLN A 22 -2.51 -16.86 -8.21
CA GLN A 22 -1.17 -16.50 -8.67
C GLN A 22 -0.65 -17.49 -9.73
N HIS A 23 -1.26 -17.51 -10.91
CA HIS A 23 -0.85 -18.32 -12.04
C HIS A 23 -1.28 -17.70 -13.37
N GLY A 24 -0.88 -18.30 -14.50
CA GLY A 24 -1.35 -17.91 -15.83
C GLY A 24 -0.65 -16.71 -16.47
N ILE A 25 0.39 -16.16 -15.84
CA ILE A 25 1.25 -15.12 -16.41
C ILE A 25 2.66 -15.67 -16.53
N GLU A 26 3.17 -15.72 -17.76
CA GLU A 26 4.53 -16.19 -18.05
C GLU A 26 5.56 -15.25 -17.41
N HIS A 27 6.65 -15.82 -16.87
CA HIS A 27 7.73 -15.10 -16.20
C HIS A 27 7.35 -14.29 -14.94
N ALA A 28 6.10 -14.36 -14.47
CA ALA A 28 5.67 -13.69 -13.26
C ALA A 28 6.41 -14.22 -12.01
N ARG A 29 6.90 -13.28 -11.19
CA ARG A 29 7.49 -13.58 -9.88
C ARG A 29 6.44 -13.36 -8.79
N TRP A 30 5.67 -14.40 -8.50
CA TRP A 30 4.60 -14.36 -7.52
C TRP A 30 5.12 -14.05 -6.11
N ARG A 31 4.33 -13.25 -5.38
CA ARG A 31 4.66 -12.76 -4.03
C ARG A 31 4.09 -13.70 -2.97
N PRO A 32 4.79 -13.94 -1.86
CA PRO A 32 4.29 -14.78 -0.78
C PRO A 32 3.20 -14.05 0.01
N LEU A 33 2.49 -14.78 0.88
CA LEU A 33 1.32 -14.29 1.61
C LEU A 33 1.64 -13.06 2.47
N GLU A 34 2.77 -13.10 3.18
CA GLU A 34 3.25 -12.04 4.06
C GLU A 34 3.60 -10.75 3.32
N ALA A 35 3.71 -10.79 1.99
CA ALA A 35 3.95 -9.61 1.18
C ALA A 35 2.66 -8.90 0.77
N PHE A 36 1.47 -9.47 1.01
CA PHE A 36 0.20 -8.82 0.66
C PHE A 36 -0.16 -7.71 1.64
N HIS A 37 -0.41 -6.53 1.08
CA HIS A 37 -0.76 -5.34 1.81
C HIS A 37 -1.54 -4.38 0.90
N ILE A 38 -2.31 -3.49 1.52
CA ILE A 38 -2.97 -2.38 0.83
C ILE A 38 -2.14 -1.14 1.11
N THR A 39 -1.39 -0.67 0.11
CA THR A 39 -0.54 0.52 0.25
C THR A 39 -1.40 1.76 0.45
N LEU A 40 -1.07 2.54 1.49
CA LEU A 40 -1.69 3.82 1.79
C LEU A 40 -0.86 4.99 1.26
N LYS A 41 0.47 4.91 1.40
CA LYS A 41 1.39 5.95 0.92
C LYS A 41 2.79 5.40 0.63
N PHE A 42 3.34 5.71 -0.54
CA PHE A 42 4.77 5.60 -0.78
C PHE A 42 5.49 6.84 -0.22
N ILE A 43 6.59 6.60 0.49
CA ILE A 43 7.41 7.64 1.14
C ILE A 43 8.75 7.80 0.41
N GLY A 44 9.32 6.69 -0.07
CA GLY A 44 10.63 6.69 -0.71
C GLY A 44 11.76 6.68 0.31
N ASP A 45 12.92 7.19 -0.08
CA ASP A 45 14.13 7.15 0.74
C ASP A 45 14.15 8.27 1.78
N VAL A 46 14.29 7.89 3.06
CA VAL A 46 14.34 8.80 4.20
C VAL A 46 15.52 8.51 5.13
N GLN A 47 15.91 9.51 5.90
CA GLN A 47 16.89 9.34 6.99
C GLN A 47 16.18 8.82 8.24
N GLU A 48 16.90 8.08 9.08
CA GLU A 48 16.36 7.47 10.30
C GLU A 48 15.67 8.47 11.25
N PRO A 49 16.19 9.70 11.48
CA PRO A 49 15.49 10.68 12.33
C PRO A 49 14.10 11.06 11.79
N VAL A 50 13.99 11.27 10.47
CA VAL A 50 12.71 11.58 9.82
C VAL A 50 11.77 10.37 9.85
N ALA A 51 12.31 9.15 9.78
CA ALA A 51 11.51 7.95 9.92
C ALA A 51 10.90 7.81 11.33
N ALA A 52 11.64 8.19 12.38
CA ALA A 52 11.15 8.18 13.75
C ALA A 52 10.04 9.23 13.96
N GLU A 53 10.24 10.47 13.48
CA GLU A 53 9.21 11.51 13.52
C GLU A 53 7.94 11.08 12.76
N LEU A 54 8.12 10.41 11.62
CA LEU A 54 6.99 9.88 10.85
C LEU A 54 6.23 8.80 11.62
N ASP A 55 6.93 7.87 12.29
CA ASP A 55 6.30 6.83 13.11
C ASP A 55 5.43 7.43 14.21
N GLU A 56 5.93 8.45 14.91
CA GLU A 56 5.17 9.20 15.93
C GLU A 56 3.93 9.88 15.34
N ALA A 57 4.07 10.54 14.18
CA ALA A 57 2.95 11.21 13.51
C ALA A 57 1.88 10.20 13.03
N LEU A 58 2.30 9.02 12.55
CA LEU A 58 1.39 7.96 12.14
C LEU A 58 0.65 7.33 13.34
N ALA A 59 1.32 7.19 14.48
CA ALA A 59 0.72 6.65 15.71
C ALA A 59 -0.43 7.52 16.26
N ALA A 60 -0.46 8.82 15.93
CA ALA A 60 -1.52 9.74 16.31
C ALA A 60 -2.78 9.66 15.40
N ILE A 61 -2.75 8.85 14.33
CA ILE A 61 -3.90 8.72 13.43
C ILE A 61 -4.97 7.83 14.05
N GLU A 62 -6.15 8.42 14.31
CA GLU A 62 -7.35 7.66 14.65
C GLU A 62 -8.15 7.33 13.39
N ALA A 63 -8.53 6.06 13.24
CA ALA A 63 -9.38 5.59 12.15
C ALA A 63 -10.36 4.53 12.66
N PRO A 64 -11.59 4.46 12.11
CA PRO A 64 -12.52 3.39 12.43
C PRO A 64 -12.02 2.05 11.89
N ALA A 65 -12.62 0.96 12.38
CA ALA A 65 -12.48 -0.34 11.73
C ALA A 65 -12.94 -0.23 10.27
N LEU A 66 -12.18 -0.84 9.36
CA LEU A 66 -12.46 -0.81 7.93
C LEU A 66 -13.21 -2.08 7.53
N ASP A 67 -14.29 -1.90 6.77
CA ASP A 67 -14.96 -2.95 6.03
C ASP A 67 -14.56 -2.83 4.56
N LEU A 68 -13.80 -3.81 4.06
CA LEU A 68 -13.15 -3.77 2.75
C LEU A 68 -13.40 -5.08 1.99
N GLU A 69 -13.68 -4.95 0.70
CA GLU A 69 -13.84 -6.07 -0.21
C GLU A 69 -12.74 -6.04 -1.28
N LEU A 70 -12.12 -7.19 -1.54
CA LEU A 70 -11.20 -7.35 -2.66
C LEU A 70 -11.99 -7.52 -3.95
N ALA A 71 -11.83 -6.59 -4.88
CA ALA A 71 -12.62 -6.54 -6.10
C ALA A 71 -11.74 -6.24 -7.32
N GLY A 72 -11.91 -7.05 -8.36
CA GLY A 72 -11.18 -6.89 -9.61
C GLY A 72 -9.68 -7.17 -9.54
N VAL A 73 -9.05 -7.08 -10.71
CA VAL A 73 -7.60 -7.20 -10.88
C VAL A 73 -7.15 -6.17 -11.91
N GLY A 74 -5.90 -5.75 -11.81
CA GLY A 74 -5.29 -4.85 -12.77
C GLY A 74 -3.79 -5.02 -12.85
N HIS A 75 -3.15 -4.11 -13.57
CA HIS A 75 -1.70 -4.09 -13.72
C HIS A 75 -1.16 -2.67 -13.68
N PHE A 76 0.13 -2.54 -13.36
CA PHE A 76 0.90 -1.32 -13.54
C PHE A 76 1.79 -1.46 -14.79
N GLY A 77 1.89 -0.37 -15.57
CA GLY A 77 2.53 -0.35 -16.88
C GLY A 77 1.57 -0.70 -18.02
N GLU A 78 2.01 -0.50 -19.26
CA GLU A 78 1.26 -0.76 -20.48
C GLU A 78 2.10 -1.57 -21.48
N GLY A 79 1.46 -2.44 -22.26
CA GLY A 79 2.14 -3.24 -23.29
C GLY A 79 3.32 -4.05 -22.74
N ALA A 80 4.52 -3.77 -23.25
CA ALA A 80 5.75 -4.45 -22.85
C ALA A 80 6.29 -4.02 -21.48
N ASP A 81 5.82 -2.88 -20.92
CA ASP A 81 6.31 -2.32 -19.65
C ASP A 81 5.48 -2.75 -18.43
N ILE A 82 4.57 -3.72 -18.61
CA ILE A 82 3.82 -4.31 -17.49
C ILE A 82 4.79 -4.99 -16.54
N HIS A 83 4.84 -4.51 -15.29
CA HIS A 83 5.82 -4.96 -14.30
C HIS A 83 5.19 -5.44 -12.99
N ALA A 84 3.88 -5.24 -12.80
CA ALA A 84 3.17 -5.74 -11.64
C ALA A 84 1.69 -5.97 -11.97
N VAL A 85 1.11 -7.01 -11.37
CA VAL A 85 -0.33 -7.23 -11.29
C VAL A 85 -0.80 -7.08 -9.86
N TRP A 86 -2.03 -6.63 -9.68
CA TRP A 86 -2.59 -6.37 -8.36
C TRP A 86 -4.07 -6.80 -8.31
N ALA A 87 -4.52 -7.13 -7.09
CA ALA A 87 -5.95 -7.26 -6.77
C ALA A 87 -6.46 -5.91 -6.26
N GLY A 88 -7.64 -5.50 -6.73
CA GLY A 88 -8.23 -4.23 -6.32
C GLY A 88 -8.95 -4.34 -4.98
N VAL A 89 -9.28 -3.17 -4.42
CA VAL A 89 -10.18 -3.03 -3.28
C VAL A 89 -11.31 -2.12 -3.74
N ASP A 90 -12.55 -2.48 -3.40
CA ASP A 90 -13.70 -1.65 -3.74
C ASP A 90 -13.63 -0.26 -3.08
N GLU A 91 -14.44 0.66 -3.59
CA GLU A 91 -14.47 2.03 -3.07
C GLU A 91 -14.87 2.07 -1.60
N SER A 92 -13.93 2.49 -0.75
CA SER A 92 -14.16 2.72 0.68
C SER A 92 -13.81 4.17 1.05
N PRO A 93 -14.80 5.00 1.44
CA PRO A 93 -14.55 6.36 1.92
C PRO A 93 -13.59 6.40 3.13
N ASP A 94 -13.67 5.41 4.02
CA ASP A 94 -12.83 5.35 5.21
C ASP A 94 -11.39 4.95 4.88
N LEU A 95 -11.19 4.04 3.92
CA LEU A 95 -9.84 3.77 3.39
C LEU A 95 -9.23 5.02 2.73
N ARG A 96 -10.02 5.77 1.95
CA ARG A 96 -9.56 7.04 1.36
C ARG A 96 -9.22 8.09 2.43
N ARG A 97 -9.97 8.15 3.53
CA ARG A 97 -9.68 9.04 4.67
C ARG A 97 -8.38 8.65 5.36
N LEU A 98 -8.16 7.36 5.60
CA LEU A 98 -6.93 6.86 6.20
C LEU A 98 -5.69 7.14 5.33
N ALA A 99 -5.79 6.93 4.02
CA ALA A 99 -4.71 7.28 3.08
C ALA A 99 -4.40 8.79 3.11
N LYS A 100 -5.43 9.65 3.18
CA LYS A 100 -5.25 11.10 3.34
C LYS A 100 -4.64 11.48 4.69
N ALA A 101 -4.93 10.77 5.77
CA ALA A 101 -4.32 10.99 7.07
C ALA A 101 -2.81 10.66 7.04
N ASN A 102 -2.43 9.55 6.39
CA ASN A 102 -1.02 9.19 6.16
C ASN A 102 -0.28 10.25 5.34
N GLU A 103 -0.93 10.80 4.32
CA GLU A 103 -0.38 11.91 3.52
C GLU A 103 -0.19 13.19 4.36
N ARG A 104 -1.09 13.48 5.31
CA ARG A 104 -0.94 14.63 6.23
C ARG A 104 0.22 14.42 7.21
N ALA A 105 0.28 13.26 7.87
CA ALA A 105 1.36 12.92 8.79
C ALA A 105 2.75 13.05 8.14
N ALA A 106 2.89 12.56 6.90
CA ALA A 106 4.15 12.69 6.16
C ALA A 106 4.51 14.16 5.86
N ARG A 107 3.53 15.02 5.55
CA ARG A 107 3.78 16.44 5.29
C ARG A 107 4.21 17.19 6.55
N GLU A 108 3.70 16.80 7.72
CA GLU A 108 4.05 17.41 9.01
C GLU A 108 5.54 17.22 9.34
N VAL A 109 6.12 16.09 8.92
CA VAL A 109 7.56 15.79 9.06
C VAL A 109 8.40 16.22 7.85
N GLY A 110 7.85 17.08 6.98
CA GLY A 110 8.56 17.69 5.85
C GLY A 110 8.73 16.79 4.62
N LEU A 111 8.05 15.64 4.54
CA LEU A 111 8.07 14.79 3.34
C LEU A 111 7.18 15.38 2.26
N LYS A 112 7.71 15.42 1.02
CA LYS A 112 6.98 15.97 -0.11
C LYS A 112 5.88 15.00 -0.57
N PRO A 113 4.76 15.51 -1.12
CA PRO A 113 3.78 14.69 -1.80
C PRO A 113 4.42 13.92 -2.94
N GLU A 114 3.93 12.71 -3.20
CA GLU A 114 4.33 11.96 -4.40
C GLU A 114 3.89 12.76 -5.64
N ALA A 115 4.82 12.97 -6.58
CA ALA A 115 4.46 13.51 -7.88
C ALA A 115 3.61 12.44 -8.56
N ARG A 116 2.33 12.76 -8.82
CA ARG A 116 1.45 11.86 -9.57
C ARG A 116 2.11 11.59 -10.93
N LEU A 117 2.52 10.34 -11.15
CA LEU A 117 2.89 9.82 -12.46
C LEU A 117 1.65 9.75 -13.36
#